data_AF-A0A7K1LHA4-F1
#
_entry.id   AF-A0A7K1LHA4-F1
#
_cell.length_a   1.000
_cell.length_b   1.000
_cell.length_c   1.000
_cell.angle_alpha   90.00
_cell.angle_beta   90.00
_cell.angle_gamma   90.00
#
_symmetry.space_group_name_H-M   'P 1'
#
loop_
_entity.id
_entity.type
_entity.pdbx_description
1 polymer ?
#
loop_
_entity_poly.entity_id
_entity_poly.type
_entity_poly.pdbx_seq_one_letter_code
_entity_poly.pdbx_strand_id
1 'polypeptide(L)'
;MKNKLIGRTTAAAAALAIGITTFGAGAAQADETATPAHDLSVGYTVSGIKAKGYAGLVAVHAKNVGSERYYSEFPAISFRIDVKTDKGPQGVDRVITPGWFNGAYTQDLGFDEKTSTRSFMVTLANPVEAGQDQLIANLDFGDGLTKEGRLENYVTVTQVGRLDDDKTTDNDQNVDSRQNTTTDFGNAHDGVF
;
A
#
# COMPACT_ATOMS: atom_id res chain seq x y z
N MET A 1 -41.40 46.99 50.29
CA MET A 1 -42.44 46.18 49.59
C MET A 1 -42.29 46.37 48.10
N LYS A 2 -42.28 45.24 47.36
CA LYS A 2 -42.38 45.05 45.90
C LYS A 2 -41.11 45.22 45.03
N ASN A 3 -40.65 44.05 44.56
CA ASN A 3 -39.68 43.71 43.52
C ASN A 3 -39.91 44.40 42.16
N LYS A 4 -38.85 44.64 41.37
CA LYS A 4 -38.54 43.86 40.14
C LYS A 4 -37.14 44.14 39.58
N LEU A 5 -36.67 43.16 38.83
CA LEU A 5 -35.29 42.75 38.47
C LEU A 5 -34.69 43.45 37.23
N ILE A 6 -33.35 43.58 37.26
CA ILE A 6 -32.30 43.18 36.26
C ILE A 6 -32.47 43.67 34.80
N GLY A 7 -31.47 44.22 34.10
CA GLY A 7 -30.04 44.41 34.40
C GLY A 7 -29.25 44.80 33.14
N ARG A 8 -27.93 45.04 33.35
CA ARG A 8 -26.73 44.86 32.49
C ARG A 8 -26.81 45.37 31.02
N THR A 9 -25.87 46.08 30.42
CA THR A 9 -24.48 46.47 30.70
C THR A 9 -24.04 47.37 29.54
N THR A 10 -23.27 48.42 29.85
CA THR A 10 -22.16 49.02 29.07
C THR A 10 -22.22 49.10 27.54
N ALA A 11 -22.20 50.34 27.02
CA ALA A 11 -21.66 50.67 25.70
C ALA A 11 -20.90 52.01 25.78
N ALA A 12 -19.60 51.99 25.47
CA ALA A 12 -18.77 53.10 24.96
C ALA A 12 -17.34 52.53 24.79
N ALA A 13 -16.94 52.11 23.60
CA ALA A 13 -16.42 52.93 22.51
C ALA A 13 -15.06 53.58 22.83
N ALA A 14 -14.00 53.03 22.25
CA ALA A 14 -12.81 53.78 21.88
C ALA A 14 -12.19 53.12 20.65
N ALA A 15 -12.39 53.75 19.50
CA ALA A 15 -11.61 53.52 18.30
C ALA A 15 -10.27 54.24 18.46
N LEU A 16 -9.17 53.59 18.10
CA LEU A 16 -7.98 54.30 17.61
C LEU A 16 -7.36 53.51 16.47
N ALA A 17 -7.45 54.12 15.29
CA ALA A 17 -6.85 53.64 14.06
C ALA A 17 -5.33 53.78 14.14
N ILE A 18 -4.62 52.71 13.81
CA ILE A 18 -3.23 52.78 13.34
C ILE A 18 -3.23 52.06 12.00
N GLY A 19 -2.96 52.83 10.95
CA GLY A 19 -2.85 52.32 9.59
C GLY A 19 -1.66 51.38 9.45
N ILE A 20 -1.91 50.21 8.87
CA ILE A 20 -0.88 49.32 8.33
C ILE A 20 -1.21 49.16 6.85
N THR A 21 -0.44 49.84 6.01
CA THR A 21 -0.42 49.63 4.58
C THR A 21 0.29 48.33 4.25
N THR A 22 -0.43 47.46 3.54
CA THR A 22 0.05 46.45 2.56
C THR A 22 1.04 45.40 3.05
N PHE A 23 0.50 44.29 3.58
CA PHE A 23 1.15 42.98 3.48
C PHE A 23 1.00 42.45 2.06
N GLY A 24 2.04 42.65 1.24
CA GLY A 24 2.33 41.75 0.14
C GLY A 24 2.91 40.46 0.72
N ALA A 25 2.05 39.56 1.15
CA ALA A 25 2.41 38.18 1.43
C ALA A 25 1.51 37.33 0.53
N GLY A 26 2.04 36.95 -0.64
CA GLY A 26 1.52 35.81 -1.36
C GLY A 26 1.63 34.61 -0.43
N ALA A 27 0.54 34.29 0.24
CA ALA A 27 0.37 32.98 0.83
C ALA A 27 0.32 32.02 -0.35
N ALA A 28 1.43 31.31 -0.57
CA ALA A 28 1.35 30.02 -1.21
C ALA A 28 0.36 29.21 -0.38
N GLN A 29 -0.88 29.11 -0.84
CA GLN A 29 -1.75 28.02 -0.43
C GLN A 29 -0.95 26.77 -0.79
N ALA A 30 -0.46 26.07 0.23
CA ALA A 30 -0.13 24.68 0.05
C ALA A 30 -1.40 24.05 -0.49
N ASP A 31 -1.38 23.62 -1.76
CA ASP A 31 -2.40 22.73 -2.29
C ASP A 31 -2.45 21.57 -1.32
N GLU A 32 -3.49 21.53 -0.49
CA GLU A 32 -3.92 20.32 0.16
C GLU A 32 -4.27 19.40 -1.00
N THR A 33 -3.33 18.54 -1.39
CA THR A 33 -3.52 17.61 -2.51
C THR A 33 -4.76 16.81 -2.20
N ALA A 34 -5.85 17.13 -2.91
CA ALA A 34 -7.13 16.46 -2.74
C ALA A 34 -6.90 14.96 -2.91
N THR A 35 -7.44 14.17 -1.99
CA THR A 35 -7.37 12.71 -2.07
C THR A 35 -7.94 12.26 -3.43
N PRO A 36 -7.22 11.43 -4.20
CA PRO A 36 -7.72 10.93 -5.48
C PRO A 36 -9.04 10.16 -5.29
N ALA A 37 -9.86 10.11 -6.34
CA ALA A 37 -11.09 9.32 -6.32
C ALA A 37 -10.75 7.82 -6.17
N HIS A 38 -9.88 7.33 -7.03
CA HIS A 38 -9.46 5.94 -7.10
C HIS A 38 -7.95 5.85 -6.96
N ASP A 39 -7.50 5.13 -5.93
CA ASP A 39 -6.08 4.86 -5.69
C ASP A 39 -5.95 3.61 -4.81
N LEU A 40 -5.16 2.64 -5.25
CA LEU A 40 -4.82 1.45 -4.48
C LEU A 40 -3.35 1.51 -4.11
N SER A 41 -3.03 1.33 -2.84
CA SER A 41 -1.65 1.12 -2.37
C SER A 41 -1.39 -0.37 -2.13
N VAL A 42 -0.13 -0.79 -2.28
CA VAL A 42 0.28 -2.17 -1.99
C VAL A 42 1.09 -2.25 -0.69
N GLY A 43 0.84 -3.30 0.09
CA GLY A 43 1.60 -3.60 1.30
C GLY A 43 1.86 -5.08 1.50
N TYR A 44 2.81 -5.40 2.38
CA TYR A 44 3.14 -6.77 2.74
C TYR A 44 3.03 -6.99 4.24
N THR A 45 2.56 -8.19 4.62
CA THR A 45 2.55 -8.62 6.02
C THR A 45 3.14 -10.01 6.16
N VAL A 46 3.95 -10.20 7.19
CA VAL A 46 4.54 -11.49 7.57
C VAL A 46 4.39 -11.73 9.06
N SER A 47 4.55 -12.97 9.51
CA SER A 47 4.69 -13.21 10.95
C SER A 47 6.01 -12.62 11.46
N GLY A 48 6.03 -12.04 12.65
CA GLY A 48 7.25 -11.51 13.27
C GLY A 48 8.38 -12.53 13.50
N ILE A 49 8.10 -13.84 13.37
CA ILE A 49 9.10 -14.90 13.46
C ILE A 49 9.59 -15.42 12.09
N LYS A 50 9.08 -14.88 10.98
CA LYS A 50 9.53 -15.29 9.65
C LYS A 50 11.00 -14.91 9.48
N ALA A 51 11.81 -15.89 9.06
CA ALA A 51 13.24 -15.72 8.85
C ALA A 51 13.59 -15.81 7.36
N LYS A 52 14.66 -15.11 6.96
CA LYS A 52 15.14 -15.06 5.56
C LYS A 52 15.50 -16.44 5.05
N GLY A 53 15.01 -16.78 3.86
CA GLY A 53 15.24 -18.05 3.22
C GLY A 53 14.58 -19.25 3.90
N TYR A 54 13.81 -19.07 4.98
CA TYR A 54 13.07 -20.15 5.65
C TYR A 54 11.60 -20.15 5.24
N ALA A 55 10.98 -21.33 5.33
CA ALA A 55 9.61 -21.52 4.94
C ALA A 55 8.66 -20.56 5.67
N GLY A 56 7.56 -20.17 5.00
CA GLY A 56 6.50 -19.39 5.60
C GLY A 56 5.86 -18.38 4.66
N LEU A 57 4.73 -17.86 5.10
CA LEU A 57 3.83 -17.05 4.30
C LEU A 57 4.25 -15.58 4.22
N VAL A 58 4.02 -14.98 3.05
CA VAL A 58 4.00 -13.54 2.82
C VAL A 58 2.61 -13.18 2.33
N ALA A 59 1.91 -12.31 3.07
CA ALA A 59 0.63 -11.75 2.68
C ALA A 59 0.85 -10.50 1.83
N VAL A 60 0.12 -10.39 0.71
CA VAL A 60 0.13 -9.23 -0.18
C VAL A 60 -1.22 -8.55 -0.14
N HIS A 61 -1.21 -7.26 0.16
CA HIS A 61 -2.38 -6.45 0.42
C HIS A 61 -2.54 -5.39 -0.65
N ALA A 62 -3.79 -5.10 -1.00
CA ALA A 62 -4.18 -3.89 -1.72
C ALA A 62 -5.12 -3.08 -0.82
N LYS A 63 -4.72 -1.85 -0.50
CA LYS A 63 -5.49 -0.93 0.32
C LYS A 63 -5.98 0.23 -0.52
N ASN A 64 -7.29 0.45 -0.51
CA ASN A 64 -7.87 1.62 -1.16
C ASN A 64 -7.61 2.87 -0.32
N VAL A 65 -6.77 3.75 -0.85
CA VAL A 65 -6.42 5.05 -0.25
C VAL A 65 -7.10 6.22 -0.96
N GLY A 66 -7.89 5.92 -1.99
CA GLY A 66 -8.81 6.86 -2.62
C GLY A 66 -10.08 7.11 -1.80
N SER A 67 -10.90 8.02 -2.29
CA SER A 67 -12.17 8.42 -1.67
C SER A 67 -13.38 7.60 -2.16
N GLU A 68 -13.25 6.88 -3.28
CA GLU A 68 -14.30 6.11 -3.92
C GLU A 68 -13.98 4.61 -3.97
N ARG A 69 -15.00 3.78 -4.20
CA ARG A 69 -14.90 2.32 -4.29
C ARG A 69 -14.12 1.92 -5.55
N TYR A 70 -13.04 1.15 -5.40
CA TYR A 70 -12.20 0.75 -6.51
C TYR A 70 -12.70 -0.56 -7.13
N TYR A 71 -13.24 -0.49 -8.35
CA TYR A 71 -13.77 -1.66 -9.06
C TYR A 71 -13.90 -1.42 -10.56
N SER A 72 -13.54 -2.43 -11.38
CA SER A 72 -13.83 -2.45 -12.82
C SER A 72 -14.01 -3.88 -13.31
N GLU A 73 -14.93 -4.09 -14.26
CA GLU A 73 -15.04 -5.34 -15.01
C GLU A 73 -14.05 -5.41 -16.19
N PHE A 74 -13.72 -4.27 -16.80
CA PHE A 74 -12.73 -4.16 -17.87
C PHE A 74 -12.13 -2.73 -17.94
N PRO A 75 -10.78 -2.56 -17.90
CA PRO A 75 -9.78 -3.60 -17.68
C PRO A 75 -9.95 -4.24 -16.29
N ALA A 76 -9.65 -5.53 -16.19
CA ALA A 76 -9.68 -6.21 -14.90
C ALA A 76 -8.54 -5.67 -14.03
N ILE A 77 -8.88 -5.29 -12.79
CA ILE A 77 -7.90 -4.76 -11.85
C ILE A 77 -6.91 -5.87 -11.51
N SER A 78 -5.63 -5.61 -11.74
CA SER A 78 -4.62 -6.67 -11.69
C SER A 78 -3.24 -6.18 -11.27
N PHE A 79 -2.49 -7.08 -10.64
CA PHE A 79 -1.17 -6.84 -10.08
C PHE A 79 -0.21 -7.92 -10.55
N ARG A 80 0.95 -7.51 -11.04
CA ARG A 80 2.09 -8.40 -11.27
C ARG A 80 2.91 -8.47 -10.00
N ILE A 81 3.20 -9.68 -9.55
CA ILE A 81 4.08 -9.96 -8.42
C ILE A 81 5.33 -10.63 -8.96
N ASP A 82 6.50 -10.07 -8.68
CA ASP A 82 7.80 -10.64 -9.04
C ASP A 82 8.57 -10.97 -7.76
N VAL A 83 8.89 -12.25 -7.58
CA VAL A 83 9.75 -12.75 -6.50
C VAL A 83 11.16 -12.92 -7.03
N LYS A 84 12.10 -12.15 -6.51
CA LYS A 84 13.47 -12.04 -7.02
C LYS A 84 14.47 -12.55 -5.99
N THR A 85 15.59 -13.08 -6.43
CA THR A 85 16.69 -13.47 -5.54
C THR A 85 17.42 -12.24 -5.00
N ASP A 86 17.43 -12.07 -3.68
CA ASP A 86 18.27 -11.09 -2.97
C ASP A 86 19.69 -11.66 -2.77
N LYS A 87 19.77 -12.89 -2.26
CA LYS A 87 21.01 -13.65 -2.03
C LYS A 87 20.84 -15.13 -2.29
N GLY A 88 21.97 -15.79 -2.55
CA GLY A 88 22.02 -17.22 -2.84
C GLY A 88 22.34 -17.51 -4.30
N PRO A 89 22.18 -18.78 -4.73
CA PRO A 89 22.48 -19.20 -6.10
C PRO A 89 21.53 -18.53 -7.11
N GLN A 90 22.06 -18.19 -8.28
CA GLN A 90 21.29 -17.63 -9.41
C GLN A 90 20.83 -18.75 -10.33
N GLY A 91 19.70 -18.55 -11.02
CA GLY A 91 19.08 -19.58 -11.87
C GLY A 91 18.42 -20.72 -11.09
N VAL A 92 18.33 -20.60 -9.77
CA VAL A 92 17.71 -21.60 -8.90
C VAL A 92 16.43 -21.02 -8.32
N ASP A 93 15.34 -21.73 -8.56
CA ASP A 93 14.02 -21.35 -8.07
C ASP A 93 13.76 -21.97 -6.69
N ARG A 94 12.88 -21.32 -5.94
CA ARG A 94 12.34 -21.81 -4.67
C ARG A 94 10.88 -22.19 -4.89
N VAL A 95 10.45 -23.29 -4.29
CA VAL A 95 9.02 -23.66 -4.32
C VAL A 95 8.24 -22.55 -3.62
N ILE A 96 7.34 -21.91 -4.36
CA ILE A 96 6.44 -20.88 -3.86
C ILE A 96 5.03 -21.26 -4.31
N THR A 97 4.14 -21.51 -3.35
CA THR A 97 2.75 -21.84 -3.63
C THR A 97 1.90 -20.58 -3.49
N PRO A 98 1.27 -20.08 -4.56
CA PRO A 98 0.38 -18.93 -4.46
C PRO A 98 -0.97 -19.36 -3.89
N GLY A 99 -1.51 -18.56 -2.97
CA GLY A 99 -2.92 -18.57 -2.60
C GLY A 99 -3.61 -17.28 -3.03
N TRP A 100 -4.93 -17.30 -2.97
CA TRP A 100 -5.79 -16.21 -3.41
C TRP A 100 -6.97 -16.05 -2.45
N PHE A 101 -7.37 -14.81 -2.19
CA PHE A 101 -8.35 -14.47 -1.15
C PHE A 101 -9.27 -13.35 -1.62
N ASN A 102 -10.41 -13.21 -0.94
CA ASN A 102 -11.31 -12.05 -1.10
C ASN A 102 -11.75 -11.75 -2.54
N GLY A 103 -11.94 -12.80 -3.35
CA GLY A 103 -12.33 -12.66 -4.76
C GLY A 103 -11.18 -12.28 -5.69
N ALA A 104 -9.93 -12.43 -5.26
CA ALA A 104 -8.79 -12.43 -6.15
C ALA A 104 -8.55 -13.83 -6.73
N TYR A 105 -7.86 -13.88 -7.87
CA TYR A 105 -7.29 -15.08 -8.46
C TYR A 105 -5.81 -14.83 -8.76
N THR A 106 -4.95 -15.77 -8.35
CA THR A 106 -3.51 -15.70 -8.58
C THR A 106 -3.09 -16.76 -9.60
N GLN A 107 -2.60 -16.30 -10.75
CA GLN A 107 -2.00 -17.14 -11.78
C GLN A 107 -0.49 -17.19 -11.61
N ASP A 108 0.09 -18.38 -11.61
CA ASP A 108 1.55 -18.56 -11.75
C ASP A 108 1.98 -18.32 -13.20
N LEU A 109 2.93 -17.41 -13.42
CA LEU A 109 3.50 -17.09 -14.73
C LEU A 109 4.82 -17.81 -14.99
N GLY A 110 5.33 -18.56 -14.02
CA GLY A 110 6.55 -19.34 -14.11
C GLY A 110 7.80 -18.63 -13.59
N PHE A 111 8.94 -19.30 -13.78
CA PHE A 111 10.26 -18.84 -13.36
C PHE A 111 11.13 -18.51 -14.57
N ASP A 112 11.80 -17.36 -14.52
CA ASP A 112 12.83 -16.95 -15.46
C ASP A 112 14.22 -17.15 -14.85
N GLU A 113 14.92 -18.16 -15.34
CA GLU A 113 16.26 -18.55 -14.89
C GLU A 113 17.29 -17.44 -15.10
N LYS A 114 17.14 -16.62 -16.15
CA LYS A 114 18.13 -15.57 -16.47
C LYS A 114 18.10 -14.44 -15.45
N THR A 115 16.94 -14.17 -14.90
CA THR A 115 16.71 -13.08 -13.95
C THR A 115 16.49 -13.60 -12.52
N SER A 116 16.51 -14.92 -12.31
CA SER A 116 16.15 -15.57 -11.05
C SER A 116 14.83 -15.03 -10.48
N THR A 117 13.82 -14.89 -11.34
CA THR A 117 12.54 -14.27 -10.98
C THR A 117 11.39 -15.24 -11.20
N ARG A 118 10.60 -15.49 -10.16
CA ARG A 118 9.30 -16.16 -10.27
C ARG A 118 8.20 -15.10 -10.28
N SER A 119 7.29 -15.18 -11.25
CA SER A 119 6.25 -14.17 -11.44
C SER A 119 4.85 -14.74 -11.25
N PHE A 120 3.95 -13.92 -10.72
CA PHE A 120 2.53 -14.21 -10.58
C PHE A 120 1.69 -13.03 -11.10
N MET A 121 0.49 -13.33 -11.59
CA MET A 121 -0.53 -12.32 -11.89
C MET A 121 -1.70 -12.48 -10.94
N VAL A 122 -2.02 -11.43 -10.19
CA VAL A 122 -3.22 -11.38 -9.35
C VAL A 122 -4.28 -10.56 -10.09
N THR A 123 -5.48 -11.10 -10.24
CA THR A 123 -6.64 -10.38 -10.81
C THR A 123 -7.74 -10.28 -9.76
N LEU A 124 -8.27 -9.09 -9.52
CA LEU A 124 -9.38 -8.87 -8.60
C LEU A 124 -10.72 -8.99 -9.34
N ALA A 125 -11.62 -9.80 -8.79
CA ALA A 125 -13.02 -9.89 -9.24
C ALA A 125 -13.99 -9.13 -8.32
N ASN A 126 -13.54 -8.73 -7.13
CA ASN A 126 -14.33 -8.02 -6.14
C ASN A 126 -13.85 -6.57 -5.99
N PRO A 127 -14.74 -5.65 -5.58
CA PRO A 127 -14.36 -4.28 -5.25
C PRO A 127 -13.43 -4.21 -4.02
N VAL A 128 -12.73 -3.10 -3.91
CA VAL A 128 -12.09 -2.67 -2.66
C VAL A 128 -12.74 -1.36 -2.22
N GLU A 129 -13.47 -1.39 -1.12
CA GLU A 129 -14.17 -0.21 -0.59
C GLU A 129 -13.18 0.86 -0.12
N ALA A 130 -13.59 2.13 -0.10
CA ALA A 130 -12.72 3.23 0.34
C ALA A 130 -12.20 2.98 1.78
N GLY A 131 -10.88 3.07 1.96
CA GLY A 131 -10.20 2.78 3.23
C GLY A 131 -10.03 1.30 3.58
N GLN A 132 -10.60 0.38 2.80
CA GLN A 132 -10.45 -1.06 3.02
C GLN A 132 -9.01 -1.51 2.69
N ASP A 133 -8.44 -2.32 3.58
CA ASP A 133 -7.21 -3.08 3.34
C ASP A 133 -7.59 -4.54 3.07
N GLN A 134 -7.33 -5.01 1.85
CA GLN A 134 -7.73 -6.34 1.40
C GLN A 134 -6.50 -7.22 1.14
N LEU A 135 -6.48 -8.41 1.76
CA LEU A 135 -5.57 -9.48 1.38
C LEU A 135 -5.95 -9.99 -0.01
N ILE A 136 -5.06 -9.84 -1.00
CA ILE A 136 -5.30 -10.22 -2.40
C ILE A 136 -4.53 -11.48 -2.80
N ALA A 137 -3.40 -11.75 -2.16
CA ALA A 137 -2.64 -12.97 -2.38
C ALA A 137 -1.86 -13.35 -1.12
N ASN A 138 -1.53 -14.63 -0.98
CA ASN A 138 -0.41 -15.03 -0.16
C ASN A 138 0.59 -15.83 -0.99
N LEU A 139 1.86 -15.75 -0.61
CA LEU A 139 2.94 -16.51 -1.19
C LEU A 139 3.48 -17.42 -0.09
N ASP A 140 3.23 -18.72 -0.22
CA ASP A 140 3.79 -19.72 0.68
C ASP A 140 5.15 -20.16 0.18
N PHE A 141 6.19 -19.62 0.80
CA PHE A 141 7.56 -19.99 0.49
C PHE A 141 7.89 -21.34 1.15
N GLY A 142 8.32 -22.33 0.38
CA GLY A 142 8.95 -23.55 0.89
C GLY A 142 10.32 -23.26 1.52
N ASP A 143 11.07 -24.24 2.04
CA ASP A 143 12.42 -23.94 2.56
C ASP A 143 13.37 -23.54 1.41
N GLY A 144 14.14 -22.47 1.59
CA GLY A 144 15.10 -21.96 0.59
C GLY A 144 16.45 -22.67 0.60
N LEU A 145 16.65 -23.70 1.42
CA LEU A 145 17.89 -24.46 1.47
C LEU A 145 18.01 -25.37 0.25
N THR A 146 18.89 -24.99 -0.67
CA THR A 146 19.25 -25.79 -1.83
C THR A 146 20.62 -26.44 -1.60
N LYS A 147 20.99 -27.38 -2.48
CA LYS A 147 22.35 -27.95 -2.50
C LYS A 147 23.44 -26.90 -2.83
N GLU A 148 23.06 -25.76 -3.42
CA GLU A 148 23.97 -24.72 -3.92
C GLU A 148 24.04 -23.51 -2.97
N GLY A 149 23.24 -23.52 -1.90
CA GLY A 149 23.15 -22.45 -0.92
C GLY A 149 21.70 -22.12 -0.55
N ARG A 150 21.54 -21.28 0.46
CA ARG A 150 20.22 -20.76 0.86
C ARG A 150 19.82 -19.61 -0.05
N LEU A 151 18.62 -19.70 -0.61
CA LEU A 151 17.96 -18.59 -1.31
C LEU A 151 17.30 -17.67 -0.30
N GLU A 152 17.57 -16.37 -0.42
CA GLU A 152 16.83 -15.29 0.22
C GLU A 152 16.16 -14.46 -0.88
N ASN A 153 14.87 -14.18 -0.74
CA ASN A 153 14.09 -13.52 -1.78
C ASN A 153 13.49 -12.19 -1.31
N TYR A 154 13.29 -11.27 -2.24
CA TYR A 154 12.44 -10.10 -2.02
C TYR A 154 11.33 -10.07 -3.08
N VAL A 155 10.28 -9.30 -2.82
CA VAL A 155 9.10 -9.23 -3.68
C VAL A 155 8.94 -7.81 -4.19
N THR A 156 8.56 -7.69 -5.45
CA THR A 156 8.10 -6.44 -6.06
C THR A 156 6.68 -6.65 -6.55
N VAL A 157 5.79 -5.69 -6.29
CA VAL A 157 4.42 -5.70 -6.84
C VAL A 157 4.19 -4.44 -7.66
N THR A 158 3.57 -4.62 -8.82
CA THR A 158 3.20 -3.55 -9.74
C THR A 158 1.75 -3.72 -10.15
N GLN A 159 0.90 -2.71 -9.94
CA GLN A 159 -0.44 -2.72 -10.50
C GLN A 159 -0.36 -2.49 -12.02
N VAL A 160 -0.90 -3.44 -12.78
CA VAL A 160 -0.85 -3.43 -14.25
C VAL A 160 -2.22 -3.19 -14.88
N GLY A 161 -3.30 -3.58 -14.20
CA GLY A 161 -4.67 -3.25 -14.56
C GLY A 161 -5.25 -2.27 -13.54
N ARG A 162 -5.66 -1.09 -14.01
CA ARG A 162 -6.17 0.01 -13.18
C ARG A 162 -7.30 0.74 -13.87
N LEU A 163 -8.02 1.55 -13.09
CA LEU A 163 -9.03 2.45 -13.61
C LEU A 163 -8.38 3.57 -14.45
N ASP A 164 -9.09 4.04 -15.47
CA ASP A 164 -8.54 5.04 -16.40
C ASP A 164 -8.29 6.39 -15.73
N ASP A 165 -9.03 6.72 -14.67
CA ASP A 165 -8.89 7.96 -13.90
C ASP A 165 -7.84 7.87 -12.78
N ASP A 166 -7.40 6.66 -12.42
CA ASP A 166 -6.30 6.43 -11.49
C ASP A 166 -4.96 6.77 -12.15
N LYS A 167 -4.40 7.92 -11.77
CA LYS A 167 -3.11 8.44 -12.24
C LYS A 167 -2.01 8.36 -11.19
N THR A 168 -2.30 7.89 -9.99
CA THR A 168 -1.32 7.75 -8.91
C THR A 168 -0.46 6.52 -9.18
N THR A 169 0.86 6.65 -9.02
CA THR A 169 1.81 5.55 -9.32
C THR A 169 2.82 5.31 -8.21
N ASP A 170 2.82 6.15 -7.17
CA ASP A 170 3.92 6.19 -6.21
C ASP A 170 3.84 5.07 -5.16
N ASN A 171 2.67 4.44 -5.01
CA ASN A 171 2.31 3.50 -3.95
C ASN A 171 1.93 2.09 -4.47
N ASP A 172 1.96 1.89 -5.78
CA ASP A 172 1.51 0.66 -6.44
C ASP A 172 2.34 0.23 -7.65
N GLN A 173 3.34 1.04 -8.05
CA GLN A 173 4.30 0.68 -9.09
C GLN A 173 5.64 0.28 -8.46
N ASN A 174 6.08 -0.95 -8.74
CA ASN A 174 7.35 -1.49 -8.26
C ASN A 174 7.53 -1.43 -6.73
N VAL A 175 6.45 -1.66 -5.98
CA VAL A 175 6.45 -1.60 -4.52
C VAL A 175 7.33 -2.71 -3.96
N ASP A 176 8.47 -2.33 -3.39
CA ASP A 176 9.50 -3.26 -2.89
C ASP A 176 9.18 -3.72 -1.47
N SER A 177 9.18 -5.04 -1.24
CA SER A 177 8.92 -5.61 0.09
C SER A 177 9.90 -5.12 1.14
N ARG A 178 11.15 -4.84 0.79
CA ARG A 178 12.21 -4.39 1.73
C ARG A 178 11.91 -3.06 2.40
N GLN A 179 10.96 -2.29 1.85
CA GLN A 179 10.53 -0.99 2.38
C GLN A 179 9.08 -0.99 2.86
N ASN A 180 8.27 -1.96 2.42
CA ASN A 180 6.81 -1.94 2.61
C ASN A 180 6.28 -3.17 3.37
N THR A 181 7.17 -3.94 4.02
CA THR A 181 6.76 -5.10 4.83
C THR A 181 6.61 -4.73 6.28
N THR A 182 5.49 -5.15 6.86
CA THR A 182 5.22 -5.10 8.29
C THR A 182 5.04 -6.50 8.85
N THR A 183 5.21 -6.66 10.16
CA THR A 183 4.81 -7.87 10.86
C THR A 183 3.31 -7.88 11.12
N ASP A 184 2.76 -9.03 11.51
CA ASP A 184 1.42 -9.21 12.06
C ASP A 184 1.08 -8.31 13.27
N PHE A 185 2.09 -7.76 13.93
CA PHE A 185 1.96 -6.76 15.00
C PHE A 185 2.15 -5.31 14.52
N GLY A 186 2.28 -5.08 13.21
CA GLY A 186 2.44 -3.76 12.60
C GLY A 186 3.85 -3.17 12.70
N ASN A 187 4.84 -3.93 13.16
CA ASN A 187 6.23 -3.47 13.22
C ASN A 187 6.89 -3.56 11.84
N ALA A 188 7.86 -2.69 11.54
CA ALA A 188 8.64 -2.82 10.31
C ALA A 188 9.39 -4.16 10.25
N HIS A 189 9.43 -4.76 9.06
CA HIS A 189 10.22 -5.96 8.75
C HIS A 189 11.16 -5.65 7.57
N ASP A 190 12.29 -6.34 7.48
CA ASP A 190 13.28 -6.11 6.42
C ASP A 190 12.84 -6.55 5.00
N GLY A 191 11.64 -7.10 4.86
CA GLY A 191 11.07 -7.57 3.61
C GLY A 191 11.88 -8.59 2.81
N VAL A 192 12.80 -9.32 3.44
CA VAL A 192 13.54 -10.43 2.82
C VAL A 192 13.04 -11.75 3.40
N PHE A 193 12.77 -12.72 2.53
CA PHE A 193 11.97 -13.93 2.81
C PHE A 193 12.68 -15.23 2.45
#